data_AF-A0A9E5LXW8-F1
#
_entry.id   AF-A0A9E5LXW8-F1
#
_cell.length_a   1.000
_cell.length_b   1.000
_cell.length_c   1.000
_cell.angle_alpha   90.00
_cell.angle_beta   90.00
_cell.angle_gamma   90.00
#
_symmetry.space_group_name_H-M   'P 1'
#
loop_
_entity.id
_entity.type
_entity.pdbx_description
1 polymer ?
#
loop_
_entity_poly.entity_id
_entity_poly.type
_entity_poly.pdbx_seq_one_letter_code
_entity_poly.pdbx_strand_id
1 'polypeptide(L)'
;MFQLMRRATLHKSQQGAVAVIFAIVITAMIGMAGLALDLGQLYVAKTELQNAADACALSAALSLSGSDGKQLQISQAAGLTTALRHRVLFQSKTVTTQADGSVEFAAGLGGPWYHSSDLAVSNATTLTMRYARCTLVQNNIPTWLIQTLNVL
;
A
#
# COMPACT_ATOMS: atom_id res chain seq x y z
N MET A 1 -3.91 64.91 48.07
CA MET A 1 -3.66 64.74 46.63
C MET A 1 -2.30 64.08 46.43
N PHE A 2 -2.20 62.77 46.67
CA PHE A 2 -0.96 62.00 46.50
C PHE A 2 -1.15 61.01 45.37
N GLN A 3 -0.53 61.28 44.23
CA GLN A 3 -0.50 60.38 43.07
C GLN A 3 0.42 59.18 43.37
N LEU A 4 -0.16 58.00 43.47
CA LEU A 4 0.58 56.73 43.47
C LEU A 4 1.04 56.42 42.03
N MET A 5 2.30 56.72 41.74
CA MET A 5 3.00 56.15 40.58
C MET A 5 3.11 54.64 40.78
N ARG A 6 2.24 53.87 40.11
CA ARG A 6 2.45 52.43 39.91
C ARG A 6 3.68 52.26 39.00
N ARG A 7 4.80 51.85 39.60
CA ARG A 7 5.96 51.33 38.85
C ARG A 7 5.53 50.05 38.12
N ALA A 8 5.50 50.10 36.80
CA ALA A 8 5.41 48.91 35.97
C ALA A 8 6.73 48.14 36.11
N THR A 9 6.68 46.97 36.75
CA THR A 9 7.83 46.06 36.85
C THR A 9 8.15 45.49 35.47
N LEU A 10 9.32 45.85 34.94
CA LEU A 10 9.94 45.28 33.75
C LEU A 10 10.40 43.83 34.04
N HIS A 11 9.45 42.91 34.17
CA HIS A 11 9.70 41.46 34.26
C HIS A 11 9.00 40.70 33.11
N LYS A 12 8.83 41.38 31.96
CA LYS A 12 8.06 40.90 30.80
C LYS A 12 8.90 40.38 29.62
N SER A 13 10.22 40.51 29.62
CA SER A 13 11.03 40.19 28.42
C SER A 13 11.26 38.69 28.19
N GLN A 14 11.26 37.87 29.24
CA GLN A 14 11.51 36.42 29.15
C GLN A 14 10.26 35.62 28.73
N GLN A 15 9.05 36.10 29.06
CA GLN A 15 7.80 35.40 28.75
C GLN A 15 7.47 35.40 27.24
N GLY A 16 7.90 36.43 26.51
CA GLY A 16 7.71 36.48 25.04
C GLY A 16 8.58 35.48 24.29
N ALA A 17 9.84 35.30 24.72
CA ALA A 17 10.76 34.36 24.08
C ALA A 17 10.31 32.90 24.23
N VAL A 18 9.78 32.52 25.40
CA VAL A 18 9.24 31.17 25.64
C VAL A 18 8.05 30.88 24.71
N ALA A 19 7.15 31.86 24.50
CA ALA A 19 6.01 31.69 23.61
C ALA A 19 6.44 31.43 22.16
N VAL A 20 7.49 32.11 21.67
CA VAL A 20 8.03 31.92 20.31
C VAL A 20 8.65 30.54 20.15
N ILE A 21 9.50 30.12 21.08
CA ILE A 21 10.14 28.79 21.04
C ILE A 21 9.08 27.70 21.11
N PHE A 22 8.09 27.84 21.98
CA PHE A 22 6.98 26.90 22.12
C PHE A 22 6.19 26.75 20.82
N ALA A 23 5.87 27.85 20.14
CA ALA A 23 5.18 27.81 18.86
C ALA A 23 5.99 27.02 17.82
N ILE A 24 7.29 27.27 17.71
CA ILE A 24 8.17 26.57 16.77
C ILE A 24 8.22 25.06 17.07
N VAL A 25 8.39 24.69 18.35
CA VAL A 25 8.45 23.28 18.77
C VAL A 25 7.14 22.56 18.47
N ILE A 26 5.99 23.16 18.79
CA ILE A 26 4.69 22.55 18.48
C ILE A 26 4.52 22.36 16.97
N THR A 27 4.85 23.37 16.16
CA THR A 27 4.77 23.25 14.70
C THR A 27 5.67 22.12 14.19
N ALA A 28 6.90 22.00 14.69
CA ALA A 28 7.80 20.92 14.33
C ALA A 28 7.26 19.53 14.74
N MET A 29 6.68 19.42 15.95
CA MET A 29 6.07 18.17 16.43
C MET A 29 4.86 17.76 15.58
N ILE A 30 4.00 18.71 15.19
CA ILE A 30 2.86 18.43 14.30
C ILE A 30 3.34 17.95 12.93
N GLY A 31 4.38 18.58 12.37
CA GLY A 31 4.98 18.16 11.10
C GLY A 31 5.52 16.72 11.16
N MET A 32 6.24 16.37 12.24
CA MET A 32 6.74 15.01 12.44
C MET A 32 5.62 14.00 12.65
N ALA A 33 4.57 14.37 13.40
CA ALA A 33 3.41 13.50 13.61
C ALA A 33 2.66 13.21 12.29
N GLY A 34 2.48 14.23 11.44
CA GLY A 34 1.90 14.04 10.11
C GLY A 34 2.71 13.09 9.23
N LEU A 35 4.04 13.22 9.24
CA LEU A 35 4.93 12.34 8.48
C LEU A 35 4.85 10.89 9.00
N ALA A 36 4.78 10.71 10.32
CA ALA A 36 4.64 9.40 10.93
C ALA A 36 3.33 8.70 10.53
N LEU A 37 2.23 9.46 10.44
CA LEU A 37 0.94 8.93 9.98
C LEU A 37 0.97 8.53 8.50
N ASP A 38 1.53 9.37 7.63
CA ASP A 38 1.65 9.09 6.20
C ASP A 38 2.47 7.82 5.95
N LEU A 39 3.61 7.67 6.61
CA LEU A 39 4.45 6.48 6.51
C LEU A 39 3.78 5.25 7.13
N GLY A 40 3.09 5.41 8.25
CA GLY A 40 2.34 4.34 8.89
C GLY A 40 1.26 3.78 7.96
N GLN A 41 0.51 4.67 7.30
CA GLN A 41 -0.50 4.28 6.32
C GLN A 41 0.12 3.54 5.11
N LEU A 42 1.22 4.06 4.56
CA LEU A 42 1.90 3.41 3.44
C LEU A 42 2.41 2.02 3.82
N TYR A 43 2.95 1.87 5.03
CA TYR A 43 3.46 0.60 5.52
C TYR A 43 2.33 -0.43 5.69
N VAL A 44 1.22 -0.04 6.32
CA VAL A 44 0.04 -0.91 6.47
C VAL A 44 -0.49 -1.32 5.10
N ALA A 45 -0.67 -0.37 4.18
CA ALA A 45 -1.13 -0.66 2.83
C ALA A 45 -0.23 -1.66 2.09
N LYS A 46 1.10 -1.53 2.25
CA LYS A 46 2.07 -2.49 1.70
C LYS A 46 1.86 -3.89 2.27
N THR A 47 1.71 -4.01 3.59
CA THR A 47 1.51 -5.32 4.23
C THR A 47 0.18 -5.97 3.82
N GLU A 48 -0.89 -5.18 3.69
CA GLU A 48 -2.20 -5.67 3.23
C GLU A 48 -2.12 -6.15 1.76
N LEU A 49 -1.42 -5.42 0.89
CA LEU A 49 -1.20 -5.81 -0.50
C LEU A 49 -0.34 -7.08 -0.63
N GLN A 50 0.71 -7.20 0.18
CA GLN A 50 1.56 -8.40 0.20
C GLN A 50 0.75 -9.62 0.61
N ASN A 51 -0.04 -9.51 1.69
CA ASN A 51 -0.92 -10.60 2.12
C ASN A 51 -1.93 -11.00 1.04
N ALA A 52 -2.51 -10.03 0.33
CA ALA A 52 -3.40 -10.30 -0.80
C ALA A 52 -2.67 -11.00 -1.97
N ALA A 53 -1.43 -10.60 -2.27
CA ALA A 53 -0.63 -11.17 -3.35
C ALA A 53 -0.18 -12.60 -3.04
N ASP A 54 0.22 -12.86 -1.79
CA ASP A 54 0.60 -14.20 -1.32
C ASP A 54 -0.61 -15.14 -1.36
N ALA A 55 -1.78 -14.68 -0.90
CA ALA A 55 -3.01 -15.46 -0.98
C ALA A 55 -3.44 -15.74 -2.43
N CYS A 56 -3.32 -14.75 -3.32
CA CYS A 56 -3.56 -14.89 -4.75
C CYS A 56 -2.61 -15.90 -5.42
N ALA A 57 -1.31 -15.81 -5.12
CA ALA A 57 -0.30 -16.72 -5.66
C ALA A 57 -0.54 -18.16 -5.16
N LEU A 58 -0.91 -18.32 -3.89
CA LEU A 58 -1.23 -19.63 -3.31
C LEU A 58 -2.46 -20.25 -3.95
N SER A 59 -3.57 -19.53 -4.10
CA SER A 59 -4.78 -20.08 -4.71
C SER A 59 -4.62 -20.36 -6.20
N ALA A 60 -3.86 -19.53 -6.91
CA ALA A 60 -3.46 -19.79 -8.28
C ALA A 60 -2.61 -21.06 -8.37
N ALA A 61 -1.56 -21.19 -7.56
CA ALA A 61 -0.68 -22.37 -7.56
C ALA A 61 -1.42 -23.67 -7.22
N LEU A 62 -2.36 -23.63 -6.27
CA LEU A 62 -3.20 -24.79 -5.92
C LEU A 62 -4.10 -25.26 -7.07
N SER A 63 -4.40 -24.38 -8.02
CA SER A 63 -5.26 -24.68 -9.16
C SER A 63 -4.49 -25.23 -10.37
N LEU A 64 -3.15 -25.26 -10.32
CA LEU A 64 -2.32 -25.86 -11.35
C LEU A 64 -2.30 -27.39 -11.18
N SER A 65 -3.15 -28.08 -11.94
CA SER A 65 -3.25 -29.55 -11.90
C SER A 65 -2.28 -30.26 -12.85
N GLY A 66 -1.72 -29.57 -13.84
CA GLY A 66 -0.88 -30.18 -14.89
C GLY A 66 -1.63 -31.11 -15.85
N SER A 67 -2.96 -31.23 -15.73
CA SER A 67 -3.76 -32.23 -16.45
C SER A 67 -4.81 -31.66 -17.40
N ASP A 68 -5.04 -30.34 -17.37
CA ASP A 68 -6.00 -29.63 -18.22
C ASP A 68 -5.30 -28.50 -18.99
N GLY A 69 -5.57 -28.41 -20.29
CA GLY A 69 -5.11 -27.31 -21.13
C GLY A 69 -5.69 -25.95 -20.69
N LYS A 70 -6.82 -25.95 -19.97
CA LYS A 70 -7.46 -24.75 -19.41
C LYS A 70 -6.93 -24.33 -18.04
N GLN A 71 -5.92 -25.03 -17.50
CA GLN A 71 -5.50 -24.82 -16.12
C GLN A 71 -5.04 -23.38 -15.84
N LEU A 72 -4.41 -22.69 -16.80
CA LEU A 72 -3.92 -21.32 -16.58
C LEU A 72 -5.08 -20.34 -16.42
N GLN A 73 -6.14 -20.50 -17.21
CA GLN A 73 -7.33 -19.65 -17.08
C GLN A 73 -8.09 -19.94 -15.78
N ILE A 74 -8.21 -21.21 -15.39
CA ILE A 74 -8.83 -21.62 -14.12
C ILE A 74 -8.03 -21.07 -12.94
N SER A 75 -6.71 -21.23 -12.99
CA SER A 75 -5.80 -20.79 -11.93
C SER A 75 -5.72 -19.28 -11.79
N GLN A 76 -5.75 -18.57 -12.92
CA GLN A 76 -5.86 -17.12 -12.93
C GLN A 76 -7.18 -16.67 -12.30
N ALA A 77 -8.30 -17.28 -12.67
CA ALA A 77 -9.60 -16.96 -12.06
C ALA A 77 -9.61 -17.24 -10.54
N ALA A 78 -9.02 -18.36 -10.10
CA ALA A 78 -8.86 -18.67 -8.68
C ALA A 78 -7.99 -17.62 -7.95
N GLY A 79 -6.83 -17.27 -8.50
CA GLY A 79 -5.96 -16.23 -7.98
C GLY A 79 -6.66 -14.87 -7.83
N LEU A 80 -7.32 -14.43 -8.91
CA LEU A 80 -8.01 -13.14 -8.95
C LEU A 80 -9.20 -13.09 -8.00
N THR A 81 -9.99 -14.16 -7.90
CA THR A 81 -11.11 -14.20 -6.95
C THR A 81 -10.63 -14.11 -5.51
N THR A 82 -9.49 -14.74 -5.16
CA THR A 82 -8.86 -14.58 -3.85
C THR A 82 -8.34 -13.15 -3.62
N ALA A 83 -7.66 -12.56 -4.61
CA ALA A 83 -7.17 -11.18 -4.52
C ALA A 83 -8.31 -10.18 -4.28
N LEU A 84 -9.42 -10.32 -5.00
CA LEU A 84 -10.60 -9.45 -4.89
C LEU A 84 -11.34 -9.56 -3.54
N ARG A 85 -11.07 -10.60 -2.74
CA ARG A 85 -11.60 -10.72 -1.37
C ARG A 85 -10.81 -9.89 -0.35
N HIS A 86 -9.60 -9.47 -0.70
CA HIS A 86 -8.75 -8.68 0.18
C HIS A 86 -9.03 -7.19 0.01
N ARG A 87 -8.84 -6.46 1.12
CA ARG A 87 -8.96 -5.01 1.17
C ARG A 87 -7.65 -4.41 1.68
N VAL A 88 -7.40 -3.18 1.27
CA VAL A 88 -6.21 -2.38 1.53
C VAL A 88 -6.59 -1.00 2.03
N LEU A 89 -5.60 -0.24 2.51
CA LEU A 89 -5.77 1.09 3.09
C LEU A 89 -6.66 1.02 4.33
N PHE A 90 -6.26 0.23 5.33
CA PHE A 90 -7.05 -0.02 6.53
C PHE A 90 -8.43 -0.60 6.20
N GLN A 91 -8.45 -1.58 5.30
CA GLN A 91 -9.67 -2.23 4.83
C GLN A 91 -10.69 -1.32 4.11
N SER A 92 -10.35 -0.06 3.81
CA SER A 92 -11.29 0.89 3.20
C SER A 92 -11.54 0.61 1.71
N LYS A 93 -10.57 0.04 0.99
CA LYS A 93 -10.60 -0.14 -0.46
C LYS A 93 -10.35 -1.59 -0.85
N THR A 94 -11.11 -2.12 -1.82
CA THR A 94 -10.84 -3.45 -2.39
C THR A 94 -9.61 -3.41 -3.31
N VAL A 95 -8.79 -4.45 -3.28
CA VAL A 95 -7.64 -4.57 -4.19
C VAL A 95 -8.11 -4.59 -5.64
N THR A 96 -7.50 -3.77 -6.48
CA THR A 96 -7.74 -3.76 -7.92
C THR A 96 -6.84 -4.76 -8.62
N THR A 97 -7.42 -5.63 -9.45
CA THR A 97 -6.68 -6.61 -10.25
C THR A 97 -6.89 -6.35 -11.74
N GLN A 98 -5.92 -6.75 -12.54
CA GLN A 98 -6.05 -6.82 -13.99
C GLN A 98 -6.23 -8.27 -14.37
N ALA A 99 -7.27 -8.56 -15.16
CA ALA A 99 -7.66 -9.92 -15.48
C ALA A 99 -6.50 -10.75 -16.06
N ASP A 100 -5.58 -10.13 -16.80
CA ASP A 100 -4.46 -10.82 -17.46
C ASP A 100 -3.06 -10.34 -17.01
N GLY A 101 -2.97 -9.23 -16.27
CA GLY A 101 -1.68 -8.66 -15.83
C GLY A 101 -1.28 -9.02 -14.40
N SER A 102 -2.20 -9.55 -13.60
CA SER A 102 -1.95 -9.78 -12.17
C SER A 102 -1.44 -11.17 -11.83
N VAL A 103 -1.59 -12.16 -12.72
CA VAL A 103 -1.14 -13.54 -12.46
C VAL A 103 -0.30 -14.02 -13.63
N GLU A 104 0.87 -14.57 -13.33
CA GLU A 104 1.83 -15.11 -14.29
C GLU A 104 2.26 -16.51 -13.88
N PHE A 105 2.60 -17.34 -14.85
CA PHE A 105 2.89 -18.75 -14.67
C PHE A 105 4.26 -19.11 -15.25
N ALA A 106 4.94 -20.05 -14.61
CA ALA A 106 6.20 -20.59 -15.09
C ALA A 106 6.32 -22.09 -14.82
N ALA A 107 7.05 -22.79 -15.68
CA ALA A 107 7.43 -24.18 -15.48
C ALA A 107 8.58 -24.34 -14.47
N GLY A 108 9.41 -23.31 -14.31
CA GLY A 108 10.53 -23.27 -13.37
C GLY A 108 10.61 -21.94 -12.60
N LEU A 109 11.27 -21.97 -11.44
CA LEU A 109 11.46 -20.79 -10.57
C LEU A 109 12.14 -19.60 -11.26
N GLY A 110 13.00 -19.86 -12.25
CA GLY A 110 13.72 -18.83 -13.00
C GLY A 110 12.94 -18.20 -14.16
N GLY A 111 11.70 -18.64 -14.42
CA GLY A 111 10.96 -18.28 -15.63
C GLY A 111 11.39 -19.11 -16.86
N PRO A 112 10.99 -18.71 -18.08
CA PRO A 112 10.21 -17.51 -18.43
C PRO A 112 8.80 -17.53 -17.82
N TRP A 113 8.26 -16.33 -17.56
CA TRP A 113 6.94 -16.11 -17.00
C TRP A 113 5.96 -15.76 -18.12
N TYR A 114 4.78 -16.39 -18.11
CA TYR A 114 3.75 -16.24 -19.11
C TYR A 114 2.42 -15.87 -18.47
N HIS A 115 1.66 -15.01 -19.13
CA HIS A 115 0.26 -14.78 -18.85
C HIS A 115 -0.60 -15.92 -19.39
N SER A 116 -1.84 -16.06 -18.92
CA SER A 116 -2.73 -17.13 -19.43
C SER A 116 -3.13 -16.93 -20.89
N SER A 117 -3.00 -15.70 -21.41
CA SER A 117 -3.25 -15.36 -22.81
C SER A 117 -2.08 -15.65 -23.75
N ASP A 118 -0.85 -15.75 -23.23
CA ASP A 118 0.36 -16.00 -24.02
C ASP A 118 0.41 -17.42 -24.58
N LEU A 119 -0.25 -18.37 -23.90
CA LEU A 119 -0.22 -19.78 -24.23
C LEU A 119 -1.62 -20.28 -24.57
N ALA A 120 -1.79 -20.75 -25.80
CA ALA A 120 -3.03 -21.40 -26.22
C ALA A 120 -3.33 -22.64 -25.34
N VAL A 121 -4.61 -22.89 -25.10
CA VAL A 121 -5.12 -24.04 -24.31
C VAL A 121 -4.62 -25.39 -24.85
N SER A 122 -4.36 -25.49 -26.15
CA SER A 122 -3.83 -26.69 -26.80
C SER A 122 -2.31 -26.85 -26.71
N ASN A 123 -1.58 -25.89 -26.14
CA ASN A 123 -0.13 -25.94 -26.05
C ASN A 123 0.30 -26.91 -24.93
N ALA A 124 1.18 -27.86 -25.26
CA ALA A 124 1.73 -28.80 -24.29
C ALA A 124 2.51 -28.10 -23.15
N THR A 125 3.04 -26.89 -23.39
CA THR A 125 3.74 -26.12 -22.36
C THR A 125 2.82 -25.70 -21.21
N THR A 126 1.53 -25.50 -21.47
CA THR A 126 0.53 -25.19 -20.43
C THR A 126 0.50 -26.27 -19.35
N LEU A 127 0.64 -27.54 -19.74
CA LEU A 127 0.66 -28.70 -18.82
C LEU A 127 1.90 -28.76 -17.92
N THR A 128 2.98 -28.08 -18.32
CA THR A 128 4.25 -28.09 -17.59
C THR A 128 4.38 -27.00 -16.54
N MET A 129 3.42 -26.07 -16.47
CA MET A 129 3.44 -24.98 -15.49
C MET A 129 3.31 -25.54 -14.07
N ARG A 130 4.11 -25.04 -13.14
CA ARG A 130 4.10 -25.48 -11.72
C ARG A 130 4.19 -24.33 -10.73
N TYR A 131 4.57 -23.15 -11.20
CA TYR A 131 4.74 -21.95 -10.38
C TYR A 131 3.76 -20.88 -10.83
N ALA A 132 3.17 -20.19 -9.87
CA ALA A 132 2.35 -19.01 -10.08
C ALA A 132 2.95 -17.83 -9.32
N ARG A 133 2.98 -16.66 -9.96
CA ARG A 133 3.36 -15.38 -9.37
C ARG A 133 2.16 -14.45 -9.48
N CYS A 134 1.86 -13.74 -8.41
CA CYS A 134 0.80 -12.73 -8.41
C CYS A 134 1.39 -11.36 -8.13
N THR A 135 1.04 -10.38 -8.97
CA THR A 135 1.49 -8.99 -8.86
C THR A 135 0.26 -8.10 -8.69
N LEU A 136 0.14 -7.51 -7.50
CA LEU A 136 -0.97 -6.60 -7.15
C LEU A 136 -0.43 -5.18 -6.98
N VAL A 137 -1.12 -4.22 -7.60
CA VAL A 137 -0.71 -2.82 -7.57
C VAL A 137 -1.87 -1.96 -7.07
N GLN A 138 -1.58 -1.06 -6.12
CA GLN A 138 -2.52 -0.05 -5.67
C GLN A 138 -2.02 1.34 -6.03
N ASN A 139 -2.74 1.99 -6.94
CA ASN A 139 -2.48 3.39 -7.28
C ASN A 139 -3.24 4.32 -6.32
N ASN A 140 -2.75 5.55 -6.17
CA ASN A 140 -3.38 6.63 -5.40
C ASN A 140 -3.59 6.30 -3.92
N ILE A 141 -2.51 5.97 -3.22
CA ILE A 141 -2.52 5.86 -1.75
C ILE A 141 -2.59 7.28 -1.19
N PRO A 142 -3.65 7.65 -0.45
CA PRO A 142 -3.71 8.99 0.12
C PRO A 142 -2.67 9.14 1.23
N THR A 143 -2.01 10.29 1.26
CA THR A 143 -1.02 10.70 2.27
C THR A 143 -1.48 12.05 2.82
N TRP A 144 -1.91 12.09 4.08
CA TRP A 144 -2.60 13.23 4.66
C TRP A 144 -1.72 14.48 4.76
N LEU A 145 -0.48 14.35 5.25
CA LEU A 145 0.42 15.50 5.38
C LEU A 145 0.85 16.00 3.99
N ILE A 146 1.29 15.11 3.11
CA ILE A 146 1.72 15.50 1.76
C ILE A 146 0.58 16.12 0.95
N GLN A 147 -0.65 15.61 1.07
CA GLN A 147 -1.81 16.19 0.38
C GLN A 147 -2.13 17.60 0.88
N THR A 148 -2.05 17.83 2.19
CA THR A 148 -2.32 19.15 2.76
C THR A 148 -1.23 20.17 2.40
N LEU A 149 0.04 19.75 2.32
CA LEU A 149 1.15 20.58 1.83
C LEU A 149 1.03 20.92 0.33
N ASN A 150 0.51 19.99 -0.48
CA ASN A 150 0.32 20.21 -1.92
C ASN A 150 -0.89 21.12 -2.24
N VAL A 151 -1.70 21.48 -1.24
CA VAL A 151 -2.87 22.37 -1.38
C VAL A 151 -2.55 23.82 -0.92
N LEU A 152 -1.40 24.03 -0.28
CA LEU A 152 -0.84 25.34 0.08
C LEU A 152 -0.01 25.92 -1.08
#